data_AF-A0A7W8NPR2-F1
#
_entry.id   AF-A0A7W8NPR2-F1
#
_cell.length_a   1.000
_cell.length_b   1.000
_cell.length_c   1.000
_cell.angle_alpha   90.00
_cell.angle_beta   90.00
_cell.angle_gamma   90.00
#
_symmetry.space_group_name_H-M   'P 1'
#
loop_
_entity.id
_entity.type
_entity.pdbx_description
1 polymer ?
#
loop_
_entity_poly.entity_id
_entity_poly.type
_entity_poly.pdbx_seq_one_letter_code
_entity_poly.pdbx_strand_id
1 'polypeptide(L)'
;MNDWDDLLLTGGFAPREAIVAGLTVAQVSARPNDVPHSIYQELWHAAMVLKLSLDGGRSALERWPYEGHFPTSAAPADQQAWDDLVELFLTSSRRAVVQARDDRWLNAPEPGYPHSTWRDGLEFLAVHTAYHLGKIVALRQALKLWP
;
A
#
# COMPACT_ATOMS: atom_id res chain seq x y z
N MET A 1 -18.01 -9.36 -13.67
CA MET A 1 -17.84 -8.00 -13.15
C MET A 1 -16.54 -7.99 -12.38
N ASN A 2 -15.53 -7.28 -12.87
CA ASN A 2 -14.26 -7.12 -12.16
C ASN A 2 -14.37 -5.82 -11.35
N ASP A 3 -14.69 -5.91 -10.06
CA ASP A 3 -14.87 -4.73 -9.20
C ASP A 3 -13.52 -4.35 -8.56
N TRP A 4 -12.57 -3.94 -9.39
CA TRP A 4 -11.24 -3.54 -8.93
C TRP A 4 -11.27 -2.25 -8.10
N ASP A 5 -12.24 -1.37 -8.35
CA ASP A 5 -12.50 -0.20 -7.52
C ASP A 5 -12.83 -0.63 -6.07
N ASP A 6 -13.71 -1.63 -5.89
CA ASP A 6 -14.00 -2.18 -4.56
C ASP A 6 -12.74 -2.77 -3.90
N LEU A 7 -11.99 -3.62 -4.61
CA LEU A 7 -10.82 -4.29 -4.04
C LEU A 7 -9.65 -3.32 -3.71
N LEU A 8 -9.48 -2.26 -4.50
CA LEU A 8 -8.28 -1.43 -4.47
C LEU A 8 -8.52 0.02 -4.03
N LEU A 9 -9.77 0.47 -3.82
CA LEU A 9 -10.06 1.86 -3.44
C LEU A 9 -11.10 1.95 -2.31
N THR A 10 -12.29 1.39 -2.51
CA THR A 10 -13.46 1.67 -1.65
C THR A 10 -13.76 0.56 -0.66
N GLY A 11 -13.83 -0.70 -1.11
CA GLY A 11 -14.05 -1.89 -0.31
C GLY A 11 -15.34 -1.93 0.52
N GLY A 12 -15.54 -3.05 1.23
CA GLY A 12 -16.42 -3.15 2.40
C GLY A 12 -15.79 -2.63 3.70
N PHE A 13 -14.76 -1.78 3.60
CA PHE A 13 -13.96 -1.24 4.69
C PHE A 13 -13.75 0.27 4.51
N ALA A 14 -13.03 0.92 5.42
CA ALA A 14 -12.80 2.37 5.31
C ALA A 14 -12.01 2.72 4.03
N PRO A 15 -12.41 3.76 3.27
CA PRO A 15 -11.69 4.17 2.07
C PRO A 15 -10.22 4.46 2.35
N ARG A 16 -9.34 4.12 1.39
CA ARG A 16 -7.89 4.29 1.55
C ARG A 16 -7.50 5.72 1.94
N GLU A 17 -8.10 6.70 1.30
CA GLU A 17 -7.93 8.12 1.60
C GLU A 17 -8.26 8.44 3.06
N ALA A 18 -9.37 7.92 3.57
CA ALA A 18 -9.80 8.16 4.95
C ALA A 18 -8.82 7.58 5.98
N ILE A 19 -8.26 6.39 5.70
CA ILE A 19 -7.30 5.70 6.58
C ILE A 19 -6.05 6.55 6.82
N VAL A 20 -5.58 7.28 5.80
CA VAL A 20 -4.34 8.06 5.88
C VAL A 20 -4.57 9.56 6.08
N ALA A 21 -5.82 10.03 6.07
CA ALA A 21 -6.14 11.45 6.17
C ALA A 21 -5.83 12.05 7.54
N GLY A 22 -5.39 13.31 7.52
CA GLY A 22 -5.31 14.21 8.67
C GLY A 22 -4.26 13.82 9.72
N LEU A 23 -3.26 13.03 9.35
CA LEU A 23 -2.19 12.61 10.25
C LEU A 23 -0.99 13.56 10.18
N THR A 24 -0.47 13.92 11.36
CA THR A 24 0.76 14.71 11.51
C THR A 24 2.00 13.82 11.59
N VAL A 25 3.18 14.37 11.31
CA VAL A 25 4.47 13.67 11.50
C VAL A 25 4.57 12.98 12.87
N ALA A 26 4.22 13.67 13.96
CA ALA A 26 4.29 13.11 15.30
C ALA A 26 3.38 11.87 15.46
N GLN A 27 2.18 11.91 14.87
CA GLN A 27 1.23 10.79 14.93
C GLN A 27 1.69 9.61 14.08
N VAL A 28 2.18 9.85 12.86
CA VAL A 28 2.62 8.75 11.98
C VAL A 28 3.94 8.13 12.41
N SER A 29 4.71 8.83 13.23
CA SER A 29 5.99 8.36 13.79
C SER A 29 5.84 7.52 15.05
N ALA A 30 4.68 7.60 15.71
CA ALA A 30 4.46 6.94 16.99
C ALA A 30 4.44 5.41 16.85
N ARG A 31 5.00 4.73 17.85
CA ARG A 31 4.97 3.26 18.02
C ARG A 31 4.40 2.93 19.39
N PRO A 32 3.06 2.98 19.56
CA PRO A 32 2.44 2.64 20.83
C PRO A 32 2.71 1.17 21.18
N ASN A 33 2.97 0.88 22.46
CA ASN A 33 3.18 -0.49 22.96
C ASN A 33 4.30 -1.28 22.24
N ASP A 34 5.39 -0.60 21.85
CA ASP A 34 6.57 -1.22 21.24
C ASP A 34 6.28 -2.06 19.98
N VAL A 35 5.23 -1.70 19.24
CA VAL A 35 4.94 -2.28 17.93
C VAL A 35 6.14 -2.13 16.98
N PRO A 36 6.37 -3.11 16.08
CA PRO A 36 7.58 -3.14 15.26
C PRO A 36 7.66 -1.97 14.28
N HIS A 37 6.52 -1.48 13.79
CA HIS A 37 6.43 -0.46 12.76
C HIS A 37 5.45 0.65 13.13
N SER A 38 5.81 1.88 12.77
CA SER A 38 4.93 3.05 12.84
C SER A 38 3.93 3.09 11.67
N ILE A 39 2.94 3.99 11.72
CA ILE A 39 2.02 4.21 10.58
C ILE A 39 2.81 4.62 9.32
N TYR A 40 3.83 5.45 9.47
CA TYR A 40 4.70 5.85 8.37
C TYR A 40 5.38 4.63 7.72
N GLN A 41 5.97 3.75 8.53
CA GLN A 41 6.64 2.55 8.03
C GLN A 41 5.68 1.58 7.33
N GLU A 42 4.50 1.36 7.91
CA GLU A 42 3.47 0.49 7.32
C GLU A 42 2.94 1.04 5.99
N LEU A 43 2.69 2.35 5.89
CA LEU A 43 2.26 2.97 4.63
C LEU A 43 3.39 2.94 3.59
N TRP A 44 4.62 3.24 4.00
CA TRP A 44 5.78 3.23 3.13
C TRP A 44 5.96 1.88 2.45
N HIS A 45 5.90 0.80 3.24
CA HIS A 45 6.02 -0.56 2.72
C HIS A 45 4.91 -0.88 1.73
N ALA A 46 3.65 -0.61 2.09
CA ALA A 46 2.52 -0.84 1.21
C ALA A 46 2.61 -0.05 -0.11
N ALA A 47 3.04 1.21 -0.05
CA ALA A 47 3.24 2.05 -1.23
C ALA A 47 4.36 1.55 -2.14
N MET A 48 5.49 1.11 -1.56
CA MET A 48 6.61 0.57 -2.32
C MET A 48 6.27 -0.78 -2.97
N VAL A 49 5.61 -1.69 -2.24
CA VAL A 49 5.12 -2.96 -2.81
C VAL A 49 4.21 -2.69 -4.00
N LEU A 50 3.23 -1.78 -3.83
CA LEU A 50 2.29 -1.43 -4.88
C LEU A 50 3.00 -0.82 -6.09
N LYS A 51 3.88 0.16 -5.88
CA LYS A 51 4.63 0.82 -6.96
C LYS A 51 5.51 -0.17 -7.71
N LEU A 52 6.36 -0.93 -7.01
CA LEU A 52 7.33 -1.85 -7.61
C LEU A 52 6.62 -2.97 -8.40
N SER A 53 5.54 -3.53 -7.85
CA SER A 53 4.76 -4.54 -8.55
C SER A 53 4.07 -4.00 -9.79
N LEU A 54 3.50 -2.79 -9.75
CA LEU A 54 2.90 -2.19 -10.95
C LEU A 54 3.93 -1.84 -12.03
N ASP A 55 5.18 -1.53 -11.63
CA ASP A 55 6.26 -1.18 -12.56
C ASP A 55 6.92 -2.42 -13.20
N GLY A 56 7.03 -3.53 -12.45
CA GLY A 56 7.84 -4.68 -12.88
C GLY A 56 7.31 -6.06 -12.52
N GLY A 57 6.06 -6.17 -12.06
CA GLY A 57 5.47 -7.40 -11.54
C GLY A 57 6.05 -7.81 -10.18
N ARG A 58 5.49 -8.87 -9.58
CA ARG A 58 5.95 -9.42 -8.29
C ARG A 58 7.41 -9.86 -8.29
N SER A 59 8.00 -10.17 -9.44
CA SER A 59 9.42 -10.53 -9.52
C SER A 59 10.34 -9.38 -9.13
N ALA A 60 9.87 -8.13 -9.23
CA ALA A 60 10.58 -6.97 -8.70
C ALA A 60 10.71 -7.00 -7.17
N LEU A 61 9.71 -7.57 -6.47
CA LEU A 61 9.75 -7.71 -5.02
C LEU A 61 10.73 -8.80 -4.57
N GLU A 62 10.88 -9.88 -5.34
CA GLU A 62 11.84 -10.95 -5.02
C GLU A 62 13.30 -10.45 -5.04
N ARG A 63 13.58 -9.44 -5.86
CA ARG A 63 14.90 -8.79 -5.93
C ARG A 63 15.07 -7.68 -4.90
N TRP A 64 14.03 -7.34 -4.15
CA TRP A 64 14.08 -6.28 -3.17
C TRP A 64 14.69 -6.79 -1.86
N PRO A 65 15.88 -6.32 -1.47
CA PRO A 65 16.54 -6.74 -0.24
C PRO A 65 15.66 -6.55 1.00
N TYR A 66 15.70 -7.53 1.91
CA TYR A 66 14.89 -7.53 3.13
C TYR A 66 15.15 -6.29 4.01
N GLU A 67 16.40 -5.85 4.11
CA GLU A 67 16.79 -4.63 4.84
C GLU A 67 16.14 -3.36 4.26
N GLY A 68 15.67 -3.40 3.02
CA GLY A 68 14.97 -2.32 2.35
C GLY A 68 13.45 -2.38 2.48
N HIS A 69 12.87 -3.44 3.06
CA HIS A 69 11.41 -3.61 3.11
C HIS A 69 10.72 -2.54 3.96
N PHE A 70 11.42 -1.96 4.94
CA PHE A 70 10.93 -0.84 5.72
C PHE A 70 12.02 0.22 5.87
N PRO A 71 11.67 1.52 5.97
CA PRO A 71 12.65 2.53 6.30
C PRO A 71 13.12 2.31 7.74
N THR A 72 14.41 2.54 7.99
CA THR A 72 15.02 2.39 9.31
C THR A 72 14.46 3.40 10.32
N SER A 73 14.14 4.61 9.85
CA SER A 73 13.45 5.62 10.64
C SER A 73 11.97 5.28 10.79
N ALA A 74 11.46 5.40 12.02
CA ALA A 74 10.03 5.34 12.29
C ALA A 74 9.28 6.62 11.84
N ALA A 75 10.00 7.69 11.54
CA ALA A 75 9.45 8.99 11.16
C ALA A 75 9.80 9.35 9.71
N PRO A 76 8.88 10.00 8.97
CA PRO A 76 9.23 10.75 7.77
C PRO A 76 10.12 11.94 8.14
N ALA A 77 10.84 12.50 7.16
CA ALA A 77 11.72 13.65 7.40
C ALA A 77 10.93 14.88 7.91
N ASP A 78 9.77 15.12 7.32
CA ASP A 78 8.86 16.22 7.64
C ASP A 78 7.44 15.89 7.14
N GLN A 79 6.53 16.86 7.24
CA GLN A 79 5.14 16.70 6.82
C GLN A 79 5.02 16.55 5.30
N GLN A 80 5.87 17.24 4.52
CA GLN A 80 5.85 17.12 3.06
C GLN A 80 6.22 15.70 2.62
N ALA A 81 7.26 15.10 3.23
CA ALA A 81 7.65 13.73 2.95
C ALA A 81 6.55 12.70 3.30
N TRP A 82 5.73 12.99 4.31
CA TRP A 82 4.53 12.19 4.60
C TRP A 82 3.45 12.37 3.54
N ASP A 83 3.15 13.63 3.18
CA ASP A 83 2.11 13.95 2.20
C ASP A 83 2.46 13.38 0.81
N ASP A 84 3.73 13.44 0.41
CA ASP A 84 4.25 12.84 -0.83
C ASP A 84 4.08 11.31 -0.83
N LEU A 85 4.33 10.66 0.32
CA LEU A 85 4.13 9.22 0.46
C LEU A 85 2.65 8.84 0.34
N VAL A 86 1.76 9.62 0.96
CA VAL A 86 0.31 9.45 0.83
C VAL A 86 -0.12 9.61 -0.62
N GLU A 87 0.36 10.66 -1.31
CA GLU A 87 0.06 10.88 -2.72
C GLU A 87 0.53 9.72 -3.58
N LEU A 88 1.77 9.22 -3.38
CA LEU A 88 2.30 8.07 -4.10
C LEU A 88 1.42 6.83 -3.92
N PHE A 89 1.03 6.53 -2.68
CA PHE A 89 0.19 5.38 -2.39
C PHE A 89 -1.17 5.47 -3.09
N LEU A 90 -1.84 6.62 -2.99
CA LEU A 90 -3.17 6.83 -3.54
C LEU A 90 -3.16 6.87 -5.08
N THR A 91 -2.17 7.53 -5.68
CA THR A 91 -1.99 7.56 -7.14
C THR A 91 -1.64 6.18 -7.70
N SER A 92 -0.81 5.41 -7.01
CA SER A 92 -0.51 4.02 -7.39
C SER A 92 -1.74 3.11 -7.28
N SER A 93 -2.57 3.30 -6.24
CA SER A 93 -3.84 2.57 -6.09
C SER A 93 -4.81 2.87 -7.25
N ARG A 94 -4.95 4.15 -7.61
CA ARG A 94 -5.77 4.55 -8.77
C ARG A 94 -5.21 4.04 -10.08
N ARG A 95 -3.88 4.06 -10.26
CA ARG A 95 -3.22 3.50 -11.43
C ARG A 95 -3.55 2.01 -11.60
N ALA A 96 -3.50 1.22 -10.52
CA ALA A 96 -3.84 -0.20 -10.57
C ALA A 96 -5.26 -0.43 -11.12
N VAL A 97 -6.24 0.32 -10.61
CA VAL A 97 -7.63 0.26 -11.10
C VAL A 97 -7.76 0.70 -12.56
N VAL A 98 -7.08 1.78 -12.95
CA VAL A 98 -7.08 2.25 -14.34
C VAL A 98 -6.48 1.21 -15.30
N GLN A 99 -5.35 0.61 -14.94
CA GLN A 99 -4.74 -0.45 -15.75
C GLN A 99 -5.64 -1.69 -15.84
N ALA A 100 -6.36 -2.01 -14.76
CA ALA A 100 -7.29 -3.12 -14.71
C ALA A 100 -8.53 -2.96 -15.61
N ARG A 101 -8.74 -1.79 -16.23
CA ARG A 101 -9.78 -1.60 -17.26
C ARG A 101 -9.41 -2.19 -18.60
N ASP A 102 -8.12 -2.45 -18.84
CA ASP A 102 -7.64 -3.13 -20.04
C ASP A 102 -7.60 -4.64 -19.81
N ASP A 103 -8.61 -5.35 -20.32
CA ASP A 103 -8.69 -6.82 -20.23
C ASP A 103 -7.50 -7.52 -20.91
N ARG A 104 -6.90 -6.93 -21.94
CA ARG A 104 -5.71 -7.51 -22.57
C ARG A 104 -4.52 -7.44 -21.63
N TRP A 105 -4.34 -6.32 -20.94
CA TRP A 105 -3.29 -6.18 -19.92
C TRP A 105 -3.52 -7.14 -18.75
N LEU A 106 -4.75 -7.20 -18.21
CA LEU A 106 -5.08 -8.08 -17.08
C LEU A 106 -4.78 -9.55 -17.33
N ASN A 107 -5.06 -10.04 -18.54
CA ASN A 107 -4.86 -11.45 -18.91
C ASN A 107 -3.46 -11.71 -19.50
N ALA A 108 -2.63 -10.69 -19.67
CA ALA A 108 -1.24 -10.89 -20.10
C ALA A 108 -0.41 -11.52 -18.97
N PRO A 109 0.62 -12.32 -19.30
CA PRO A 109 1.52 -12.87 -18.29
C PRO A 109 2.16 -11.78 -17.44
N GLU A 110 2.24 -12.02 -16.14
CA GLU A 110 2.95 -11.14 -15.22
C GLU A 110 4.48 -11.29 -15.44
N PRO A 111 5.24 -10.18 -15.42
CA PRO A 111 6.70 -10.25 -15.60
C PRO A 111 7.39 -11.18 -14.60
N GLY A 112 8.06 -12.21 -15.11
CA GLY A 112 8.76 -13.22 -14.32
C GLY A 112 7.91 -14.44 -13.92
N TYR A 113 6.59 -14.42 -14.15
CA TYR A 113 5.68 -15.52 -13.84
C TYR A 113 4.86 -15.92 -15.07
N PRO A 114 5.37 -16.80 -15.94
CA PRO A 114 4.70 -17.16 -17.20
C PRO A 114 3.36 -17.90 -17.01
N HIS A 115 3.09 -18.39 -15.79
CA HIS A 115 1.86 -19.07 -15.41
C HIS A 115 0.91 -18.22 -14.56
N SER A 116 1.26 -16.96 -14.33
CA SER A 116 0.41 -15.98 -13.65
C SER A 116 0.17 -14.80 -14.57
N THR A 117 -0.93 -14.12 -14.35
CA THR A 117 -1.38 -12.95 -15.10
C THR A 117 -1.32 -11.70 -14.24
N TRP A 118 -1.46 -10.53 -14.85
CA TRP A 118 -1.61 -9.28 -14.09
C TRP A 118 -2.82 -9.27 -13.17
N ARG A 119 -3.88 -10.02 -13.49
CA ARG A 119 -5.00 -10.26 -12.56
C ARG A 119 -4.52 -10.89 -11.25
N ASP A 120 -3.75 -11.98 -11.32
CA ASP A 120 -3.22 -12.65 -10.12
C ASP A 120 -2.30 -11.71 -9.31
N GLY A 121 -1.53 -10.87 -10.01
CA GLY A 121 -0.70 -9.84 -9.41
C GLY A 121 -1.53 -8.76 -8.68
N LEU A 122 -2.61 -8.28 -9.28
CA LEU A 122 -3.50 -7.29 -8.65
C LEU A 122 -4.28 -7.88 -7.47
N GLU A 123 -4.71 -9.14 -7.54
CA GLU A 123 -5.34 -9.85 -6.41
C GLU A 123 -4.39 -9.95 -5.22
N PHE A 124 -3.13 -10.31 -5.48
CA PHE A 124 -2.08 -10.27 -4.45
C PHE A 124 -1.94 -8.87 -3.84
N LEU A 125 -1.89 -7.82 -4.68
CA LEU A 125 -1.75 -6.44 -4.20
C LEU A 125 -2.95 -5.99 -3.38
N ALA A 126 -4.17 -6.37 -3.75
CA ALA A 126 -5.36 -6.05 -2.98
C ALA A 126 -5.29 -6.62 -1.55
N VAL A 127 -4.97 -7.92 -1.42
CA VAL A 127 -4.85 -8.59 -0.12
C VAL A 127 -3.68 -8.03 0.69
N HIS A 128 -2.51 -7.87 0.06
CA HIS A 128 -1.32 -7.33 0.71
C HIS A 128 -1.57 -5.92 1.25
N THR A 129 -2.12 -5.03 0.43
CA THR A 129 -2.41 -3.67 0.88
C THR A 129 -3.48 -3.65 1.97
N ALA A 130 -4.53 -4.46 1.88
CA ALA A 130 -5.56 -4.55 2.93
C ALA A 130 -4.97 -4.96 4.29
N TYR A 131 -4.02 -5.92 4.30
CA TYR A 131 -3.29 -6.31 5.51
C TYR A 131 -2.56 -5.13 6.16
N HIS A 132 -1.82 -4.32 5.39
CA HIS A 132 -1.10 -3.16 5.92
C HIS A 132 -2.03 -2.01 6.33
N LEU A 133 -3.10 -1.74 5.58
CA LEU A 133 -4.09 -0.74 5.95
C LEU A 133 -4.82 -1.10 7.25
N GLY A 134 -5.13 -2.39 7.47
CA GLY A 134 -5.70 -2.88 8.72
C GLY A 134 -4.80 -2.60 9.92
N LYS A 135 -3.48 -2.78 9.77
CA LYS A 135 -2.51 -2.40 10.82
C LYS A 135 -2.49 -0.89 11.07
N ILE A 136 -2.53 -0.06 10.02
CA ILE A 136 -2.58 1.40 10.17
C ILE A 136 -3.84 1.79 10.96
N VAL A 137 -5.00 1.22 10.64
CA VAL A 137 -6.23 1.46 11.41
C VAL A 137 -6.07 1.06 12.88
N ALA A 138 -5.49 -0.11 13.16
CA ALA A 138 -5.23 -0.56 14.54
C ALA A 138 -4.28 0.37 15.30
N LEU A 139 -3.23 0.88 14.65
CA LEU A 139 -2.33 1.88 15.23
C LEU A 139 -3.05 3.20 15.52
N ARG A 140 -3.89 3.66 14.58
CA ARG A 140 -4.70 4.85 14.80
C ARG A 140 -5.68 4.67 15.96
N GLN A 141 -6.33 3.51 16.09
CA GLN A 141 -7.19 3.17 17.24
C GLN A 141 -6.41 3.20 18.56
N ALA A 142 -5.22 2.58 18.61
CA ALA A 142 -4.36 2.59 19.80
C ALA A 142 -3.93 4.01 20.21
N LEU A 143 -3.72 4.91 19.23
CA LEU A 143 -3.39 6.31 19.45
C LEU A 143 -4.61 7.21 19.68
N LYS A 144 -5.84 6.65 19.65
CA LYS A 144 -7.11 7.39 19.74
C LYS A 144 -7.29 8.43 18.61
N LEU A 145 -6.84 8.08 17.40
CA LEU A 145 -6.88 8.88 16.17
C LEU A 145 -7.84 8.30 15.12
N TRP A 146 -8.61 7.28 15.47
CA TRP A 146 -9.59 6.64 14.61
C TRP A 146 -10.97 6.69 15.29
N PRO A 147 -12.02 7.17 14.59
CA PRO A 147 -13.38 7.19 15.12
C PRO A 147 -13.96 5.78 15.30
#